data_AF-A0A4V3DJV6-F1
#
_entry.id   AF-A0A4V3DJV6-F1
#
_cell.length_a   1.000
_cell.length_b   1.000
_cell.length_c   1.000
_cell.angle_alpha   90.00
_cell.angle_beta   90.00
_cell.angle_gamma   90.00
#
_symmetry.space_group_name_H-M   'P 1'
#
loop_
_entity.id
_entity.type
_entity.pdbx_description
1 polymer ?
#
loop_
_entity_poly.entity_id
_entity_poly.type
_entity_poly.pdbx_seq_one_letter_code
_entity_poly.pdbx_strand_id
1 'polypeptide(L)'
;MGKNICDKVKQYWVLLLMLVLLGLAVVAATFLVRWYVGSIGNEFLESLTKNLEERSDFGTVGDFFGGLLGPTFSFLGLIMLLVTLWQNQVELRMTRDELSGSKEALQAQANAADKQRFENTFFALLEQHNVLLNLILTERLTYGSDSRPKTEVSIVNELFEKIFGEQTLSHGHGNELYSLQKAKEALLKSDPKINQYFRVLFQLLKFVKRLDVDGAGYATPDEKLYTNIVRSFLTRELYFLLALNASILSENDIYVSYHNLIVRYQFLEHMPIRLSLNIYGENIHLFNELINHYPAYAWGDNESYIPTKEKLTKYFLDWQNQ
;
A
#
# COMPACT_ATOMS: atom_id res chain seq x y z
N MET A 1 -8.25 -16.23 25.22
CA MET A 1 -9.35 -16.92 25.94
C MET A 1 -9.07 -17.13 27.44
N GLY A 2 -7.82 -17.36 27.89
CA GLY A 2 -7.50 -17.59 29.31
C GLY A 2 -7.58 -16.39 30.27
N LYS A 3 -7.30 -15.16 29.81
CA LYS A 3 -7.37 -13.94 30.65
C LYS A 3 -8.79 -13.64 31.17
N ASN A 4 -9.79 -13.69 30.28
CA ASN A 4 -11.20 -13.39 30.62
C ASN A 4 -11.82 -14.31 31.67
N ILE A 5 -11.29 -15.53 31.85
CA ILE A 5 -11.79 -16.48 32.87
C ILE A 5 -11.21 -16.12 34.25
N CYS A 6 -9.94 -15.72 34.30
CA CYS A 6 -9.27 -15.34 35.55
C CYS A 6 -9.87 -14.06 36.15
N ASP A 7 -10.19 -13.08 35.30
CA ASP A 7 -10.79 -11.81 35.73
C ASP A 7 -12.23 -11.98 36.22
N LYS A 8 -13.02 -12.84 35.56
CA LYS A 8 -14.37 -13.21 36.04
C LYS A 8 -14.32 -13.91 37.41
N VAL A 9 -13.40 -14.87 37.59
CA VAL A 9 -13.23 -15.56 38.88
C VAL A 9 -12.89 -14.56 39.98
N LYS A 10 -11.98 -13.62 39.72
CA LYS A 10 -11.59 -12.59 40.69
C LYS A 10 -12.75 -11.64 41.04
N GLN A 11 -13.61 -11.32 40.06
CA GLN A 11 -14.82 -10.52 40.27
C GLN A 11 -15.84 -11.24 41.19
N TYR A 12 -16.04 -12.54 41.01
CA TYR A 12 -16.90 -13.34 41.91
C TYR A 12 -16.36 -13.41 43.34
N TRP A 13 -15.04 -13.51 43.51
CA TRP A 13 -14.41 -13.48 44.83
C TRP A 13 -14.58 -12.14 45.55
N VAL A 14 -14.50 -11.03 44.83
CA VAL A 14 -14.71 -9.69 45.39
C VAL A 14 -16.18 -9.49 45.80
N LEU A 15 -17.13 -9.94 44.98
CA LEU A 15 -18.56 -9.92 45.32
C LEU A 15 -18.87 -10.81 46.53
N LEU A 16 -18.28 -11.99 46.60
CA LEU A 16 -18.42 -12.91 47.73
C LEU A 16 -17.84 -12.29 49.01
N LEU A 17 -16.69 -11.62 48.93
CA LEU A 17 -16.08 -10.93 50.06
C LEU A 17 -16.95 -9.76 50.56
N MET A 18 -17.57 -8.99 49.64
CA MET A 18 -18.53 -7.94 50.02
C MET A 18 -19.76 -8.51 50.72
N LEU A 19 -20.32 -9.62 50.24
CA LEU A 19 -21.46 -10.28 50.88
C LEU A 19 -21.11 -10.84 52.27
N VAL A 20 -19.91 -11.38 52.43
CA VAL A 20 -19.41 -11.87 53.73
C VAL A 20 -19.23 -10.72 54.71
N LEU A 21 -18.64 -9.59 54.29
CA LEU A 21 -18.48 -8.41 55.13
C LEU A 21 -19.83 -7.80 55.54
N LEU A 22 -20.79 -7.73 54.61
CA LEU A 22 -22.15 -7.28 54.90
C LEU A 22 -22.84 -8.23 55.90
N GLY A 23 -22.74 -9.54 55.68
CA GLY A 23 -23.30 -10.55 56.56
C GLY A 23 -22.71 -10.47 57.97
N LEU A 24 -21.38 -10.33 58.09
CA LEU A 24 -20.71 -10.15 59.38
C LEU A 24 -21.14 -8.86 60.08
N ALA A 25 -21.32 -7.76 59.35
CA ALA A 25 -21.82 -6.51 59.92
C ALA A 25 -23.24 -6.65 60.47
N VAL A 26 -24.13 -7.35 59.75
CA VAL A 26 -25.50 -7.64 60.20
C VAL A 26 -25.51 -8.56 61.42
N VAL A 27 -24.67 -9.61 61.43
CA VAL A 27 -24.53 -10.52 62.57
C VAL A 27 -23.98 -9.79 63.79
N ALA A 28 -22.96 -8.96 63.63
CA ALA A 28 -22.42 -8.12 64.70
C ALA A 28 -23.49 -7.15 65.24
N ALA A 29 -24.24 -6.49 64.36
CA ALA A 29 -25.31 -5.57 64.76
C ALA A 29 -26.42 -6.29 65.54
N THR A 30 -26.89 -7.43 65.05
CA THR A 30 -27.91 -8.25 65.73
C THR A 30 -27.42 -8.84 67.06
N PHE A 31 -26.16 -9.27 67.12
CA PHE A 31 -25.53 -9.72 68.36
C PHE A 31 -25.41 -8.60 69.38
N LEU A 32 -24.97 -7.41 68.97
CA LEU A 32 -24.86 -6.23 69.84
C LEU A 32 -26.24 -5.79 70.37
N VAL A 33 -27.26 -5.76 69.53
CA VAL A 33 -28.64 -5.46 69.95
C VAL A 33 -29.14 -6.51 70.94
N ARG A 34 -28.90 -7.80 70.67
CA ARG A 34 -29.34 -8.88 71.57
C ARG A 34 -28.61 -8.89 72.90
N TRP A 35 -27.31 -8.66 72.89
CA TRP A 35 -26.48 -8.53 74.10
C TRP A 35 -26.92 -7.32 74.93
N TYR A 36 -27.20 -6.20 74.28
CA TYR A 36 -27.70 -4.98 74.93
C TYR A 36 -29.06 -5.18 75.58
N VAL A 37 -30.04 -5.78 74.88
CA VAL A 37 -31.36 -6.13 75.44
C VAL A 37 -31.22 -7.17 76.55
N GLY A 38 -30.27 -8.11 76.48
CA GLY A 38 -30.02 -9.05 77.57
C GLY A 38 -29.38 -8.42 78.81
N SER A 39 -28.53 -7.41 78.63
CA SER A 39 -27.77 -6.76 79.71
C SER A 39 -28.53 -5.62 80.39
N ILE A 40 -29.37 -4.89 79.66
CA ILE A 40 -30.12 -3.71 80.14
C ILE A 40 -31.64 -3.91 80.04
N GLY A 41 -32.11 -4.80 79.15
CA GLY A 41 -33.54 -4.98 78.83
C GLY A 41 -34.44 -5.40 79.98
N ASN A 42 -33.92 -6.09 81.01
CA ASN A 42 -34.72 -6.45 82.18
C ASN A 42 -35.04 -5.24 83.07
N GLU A 43 -34.13 -4.27 83.21
CA GLU A 43 -34.38 -3.00 83.93
C GLU A 43 -35.07 -1.96 83.02
N PHE A 44 -34.79 -2.01 81.72
CA PHE A 44 -35.34 -1.11 80.71
C PHE A 44 -36.83 -1.34 80.43
N LEU A 45 -37.29 -2.60 80.34
CA LEU A 45 -38.73 -2.92 80.21
C LEU A 45 -39.53 -2.43 81.43
N GLU A 46 -38.92 -2.40 82.61
CA GLU A 46 -39.52 -1.88 83.83
C GLU A 46 -39.57 -0.34 83.84
N SER A 47 -38.53 0.34 83.32
CA SER A 47 -38.49 1.81 83.19
C SER A 47 -39.47 2.39 82.15
N LEU A 48 -39.74 1.65 81.06
CA LEU A 48 -40.64 2.06 79.98
C LEU A 48 -42.10 2.21 80.42
N THR A 49 -42.49 1.62 81.55
CA THR A 49 -43.85 1.70 82.08
C THR A 49 -44.04 2.79 83.12
N LYS A 50 -42.98 3.47 83.60
CA LYS A 50 -43.11 4.36 84.77
C LYS A 50 -42.65 5.80 84.66
N ASN A 51 -41.74 6.22 83.77
CA ASN A 51 -41.35 7.64 83.71
C ASN A 51 -40.97 8.09 82.30
N LEU A 52 -41.63 9.16 81.81
CA LEU A 52 -41.40 9.77 80.50
C LEU A 52 -40.33 10.90 80.52
N GLU A 53 -39.61 11.11 81.63
CA GLU A 53 -38.69 12.25 81.79
C GLU A 53 -37.18 11.93 81.70
N GLU A 54 -36.74 10.67 81.75
CA GLU A 54 -35.31 10.33 81.55
C GLU A 54 -35.04 9.73 80.15
N ARG A 55 -35.08 10.60 79.13
CA ARG A 55 -34.62 10.29 77.76
C ARG A 55 -33.09 10.26 77.61
N SER A 56 -32.33 10.46 78.69
CA SER A 56 -30.86 10.54 78.68
C SER A 56 -30.18 9.22 78.32
N ASP A 57 -30.74 8.09 78.76
CA ASP A 57 -30.13 6.77 78.55
C ASP A 57 -30.25 6.29 77.10
N PHE A 58 -31.33 6.67 76.40
CA PHE A 58 -31.46 6.45 74.96
C PHE A 58 -30.44 7.25 74.13
N GLY A 59 -30.04 8.44 74.62
CA GLY A 59 -29.01 9.26 74.00
C GLY A 59 -27.65 8.56 74.06
N THR A 60 -27.27 8.05 75.23
CA THR A 60 -25.99 7.34 75.43
C THR A 60 -25.86 6.08 74.57
N VAL A 61 -26.98 5.38 74.33
CA VAL A 61 -27.04 4.21 73.41
C VAL A 61 -26.87 4.66 71.96
N GLY A 62 -27.58 5.72 71.57
CA GLY A 62 -27.42 6.35 70.27
C GLY A 62 -25.98 6.80 70.03
N ASP A 63 -25.30 7.31 71.05
CA ASP A 63 -23.91 7.77 70.98
C ASP A 63 -22.91 6.61 70.85
N PHE A 64 -23.14 5.47 71.51
CA PHE A 64 -22.30 4.28 71.34
C PHE A 64 -22.42 3.67 69.93
N PHE A 65 -23.66 3.46 69.45
CA PHE A 65 -23.88 2.94 68.11
C PHE A 65 -23.47 3.94 67.03
N GLY A 66 -23.75 5.23 67.23
CA GLY A 66 -23.30 6.29 66.32
C GLY A 66 -21.78 6.41 66.26
N GLY A 67 -21.11 6.32 67.41
CA GLY A 67 -19.65 6.41 67.53
C GLY A 67 -18.90 5.19 66.99
N LEU A 68 -19.49 3.99 67.02
CA LEU A 68 -18.87 2.77 66.50
C LEU A 68 -19.26 2.47 65.04
N LEU A 69 -20.55 2.55 64.71
CA LEU A 69 -21.04 2.19 63.39
C LEU A 69 -20.66 3.23 62.33
N GLY A 70 -20.69 4.52 62.68
CA GLY A 70 -20.32 5.60 61.75
C GLY A 70 -18.93 5.39 61.15
N PRO A 71 -17.86 5.33 61.98
CA PRO A 71 -16.50 5.09 61.51
C PRO A 71 -16.33 3.74 60.79
N THR A 72 -16.99 2.69 61.26
CA THR A 72 -16.91 1.35 60.64
C THR A 72 -17.52 1.35 59.23
N PHE A 73 -18.70 1.95 59.06
CA PHE A 73 -19.32 2.08 57.74
C PHE A 73 -18.55 3.03 56.83
N SER A 74 -17.98 4.12 57.35
CA SER A 74 -17.09 4.99 56.59
C SER A 74 -15.83 4.25 56.09
N PHE A 75 -15.24 3.39 56.91
CA PHE A 75 -14.09 2.56 56.53
C PHE A 75 -14.46 1.51 55.46
N LEU A 76 -15.61 0.84 55.61
CA LEU A 76 -16.12 -0.07 54.58
C LEU A 76 -16.41 0.65 53.26
N GLY A 77 -16.96 1.87 53.32
CA GLY A 77 -17.15 2.72 52.15
C GLY A 77 -15.84 3.08 51.45
N LEU A 78 -14.77 3.37 52.22
CA LEU A 78 -13.44 3.60 51.67
C LEU A 78 -12.87 2.36 50.98
N ILE A 79 -12.99 1.18 51.59
CA ILE A 79 -12.57 -0.09 50.98
C ILE A 79 -13.32 -0.34 49.67
N MET A 80 -14.65 -0.15 49.67
CA MET A 80 -15.46 -0.32 48.47
C MET A 80 -15.03 0.63 47.36
N LEU A 81 -14.75 1.90 47.68
CA LEU A 81 -14.24 2.86 46.71
C LEU A 81 -12.88 2.45 46.14
N LEU A 82 -11.95 1.99 46.99
CA LEU A 82 -10.63 1.52 46.54
C LEU A 82 -10.75 0.31 45.60
N VAL A 83 -11.65 -0.63 45.91
CA VAL A 83 -11.95 -1.77 45.04
C VAL A 83 -12.51 -1.30 43.70
N THR A 84 -13.47 -0.37 43.70
CA THR A 84 -14.04 0.20 42.47
C THR A 84 -12.97 0.92 41.64
N LEU A 85 -12.10 1.72 42.27
CA LEU A 85 -11.01 2.41 41.58
C LEU A 85 -10.03 1.42 40.96
N TRP A 86 -9.70 0.35 41.68
CA TRP A 86 -8.83 -0.71 41.15
C TRP A 86 -9.47 -1.40 39.93
N GLN A 87 -10.77 -1.72 39.99
CA GLN A 87 -11.50 -2.31 38.87
C GLN A 87 -11.54 -1.37 37.65
N ASN A 88 -11.83 -0.09 37.85
CA ASN A 88 -11.84 0.91 36.77
C ASN A 88 -10.47 1.03 36.10
N GLN A 89 -9.36 0.95 36.86
CA GLN A 89 -8.02 0.97 36.28
C GLN A 89 -7.74 -0.27 35.42
N VAL A 90 -8.22 -1.44 35.83
CA VAL A 90 -8.07 -2.68 35.06
C VAL A 90 -8.88 -2.60 33.77
N GLU A 91 -10.12 -2.11 33.83
CA GLU A 91 -10.96 -1.90 32.64
C GLU A 91 -10.32 -0.93 31.65
N LEU A 92 -9.84 0.23 32.11
CA LEU A 92 -9.14 1.19 31.26
C LEU A 92 -7.89 0.61 30.59
N ARG A 93 -7.17 -0.29 31.27
CA ARG A 93 -6.02 -0.99 30.68
C ARG A 93 -6.47 -1.94 29.57
N MET A 94 -7.51 -2.74 29.80
CA MET A 94 -8.06 -3.63 28.77
C MET A 94 -8.57 -2.86 27.56
N THR A 95 -9.29 -1.75 27.76
CA THR A 95 -9.75 -0.88 26.67
C THR A 95 -8.59 -0.30 25.87
N ARG A 96 -7.50 0.11 26.53
CA ARG A 96 -6.29 0.60 25.84
C ARG A 96 -5.63 -0.50 25.02
N ASP A 97 -5.52 -1.70 25.57
CA ASP A 97 -4.94 -2.86 24.87
C ASP A 97 -5.78 -3.23 23.64
N GLU A 98 -7.12 -3.29 23.78
CA GLU A 98 -8.05 -3.53 22.67
C GLU A 98 -7.98 -2.44 21.60
N LEU A 99 -7.89 -1.18 22.01
CA LEU A 99 -7.75 -0.05 21.08
C LEU A 99 -6.41 -0.10 20.34
N SER A 100 -5.33 -0.51 21.00
CA SER A 100 -4.02 -0.73 20.36
C SER A 100 -4.12 -1.83 19.30
N GLY A 101 -4.74 -2.96 19.62
CA GLY A 101 -4.97 -4.03 18.65
C GLY A 101 -5.88 -3.61 17.49
N SER A 102 -6.92 -2.83 17.78
CA SER A 102 -7.80 -2.25 16.76
C SER A 102 -7.05 -1.29 15.83
N LYS A 103 -6.17 -0.44 16.39
CA LYS A 103 -5.31 0.47 15.61
C LYS A 103 -4.39 -0.30 14.67
N GLU A 104 -3.74 -1.36 15.14
CA GLU A 104 -2.88 -2.21 14.32
C GLU A 104 -3.66 -2.88 13.18
N ALA A 105 -4.83 -3.45 13.48
CA ALA A 105 -5.70 -4.06 12.47
C ALA A 105 -6.19 -3.04 11.43
N LEU A 106 -6.58 -1.84 11.87
CA LEU A 106 -6.96 -0.74 10.98
C LEU A 106 -5.80 -0.28 10.10
N GLN A 107 -4.58 -0.21 10.64
CA GLN A 107 -3.39 0.14 9.87
C GLN A 107 -3.09 -0.93 8.81
N ALA A 108 -3.16 -2.22 9.17
CA ALA A 108 -2.99 -3.31 8.22
C ALA A 108 -4.07 -3.28 7.12
N GLN A 109 -5.32 -2.97 7.48
CA GLN A 109 -6.41 -2.80 6.54
C GLN A 109 -6.20 -1.60 5.60
N ALA A 110 -5.73 -0.46 6.12
CA ALA A 110 -5.41 0.72 5.33
C ALA A 110 -4.30 0.41 4.30
N ASN A 111 -3.21 -0.24 4.73
CA ASN A 111 -2.11 -0.63 3.85
C ASN A 111 -2.59 -1.61 2.76
N ALA A 112 -3.42 -2.60 3.11
CA ALA A 112 -3.99 -3.54 2.14
C ALA A 112 -4.93 -2.83 1.15
N ALA A 113 -5.75 -1.89 1.63
CA ALA A 113 -6.63 -1.08 0.77
C ALA A 113 -5.84 -0.20 -0.19
N ASP A 114 -4.73 0.41 0.24
CA ASP A 114 -3.87 1.20 -0.64
C ASP A 114 -3.22 0.36 -1.74
N LYS A 115 -2.74 -0.84 -1.40
CA LYS A 115 -2.25 -1.80 -2.40
C LYS A 115 -3.34 -2.17 -3.41
N GLN A 116 -4.54 -2.49 -2.94
CA GLN A 116 -5.66 -2.83 -3.81
C GLN A 116 -6.06 -1.65 -4.71
N ARG A 117 -6.09 -0.42 -4.19
CA ARG A 117 -6.37 0.79 -4.97
C ARG A 117 -5.33 1.02 -6.07
N PHE A 118 -4.05 0.82 -5.75
CA PHE A 118 -2.98 0.87 -6.74
C PHE A 118 -3.20 -0.17 -7.83
N GLU A 119 -3.40 -1.45 -7.48
CA GLU A 119 -3.59 -2.55 -8.42
C GLU A 119 -4.81 -2.33 -9.32
N ASN A 120 -5.93 -1.90 -8.76
CA ASN A 120 -7.13 -1.57 -9.54
C ASN A 120 -6.84 -0.48 -10.59
N THR A 121 -6.11 0.56 -10.21
CA THR A 121 -5.74 1.64 -11.14
C THR A 121 -4.74 1.16 -12.19
N PHE A 122 -3.75 0.34 -11.77
CA PHE A 122 -2.78 -0.27 -12.67
C PHE A 122 -3.47 -1.13 -13.73
N PHE A 123 -4.36 -2.04 -13.33
CA PHE A 123 -5.07 -2.91 -14.27
C PHE A 123 -6.04 -2.15 -15.17
N ALA A 124 -6.69 -1.09 -14.66
CA ALA A 124 -7.50 -0.21 -15.51
C ALA A 124 -6.66 0.48 -16.59
N LEU A 125 -5.46 0.99 -16.25
CA LEU A 125 -4.53 1.57 -17.22
C LEU A 125 -3.95 0.53 -18.19
N LEU A 126 -3.64 -0.67 -17.70
CA LEU A 126 -3.18 -1.79 -18.52
C LEU A 126 -4.25 -2.23 -19.52
N GLU A 127 -5.52 -2.22 -19.13
CA GLU A 127 -6.64 -2.51 -20.03
C GLU A 127 -6.73 -1.47 -21.16
N GLN A 128 -6.61 -0.18 -20.82
CA GLN A 128 -6.56 0.88 -21.85
C GLN A 128 -5.35 0.72 -22.78
N HIS A 129 -4.19 0.34 -22.23
CA HIS A 129 -3.02 -0.01 -23.02
C HIS A 129 -3.31 -1.17 -23.97
N ASN A 130 -3.94 -2.25 -23.51
CA ASN A 130 -4.24 -3.43 -24.31
C ASN A 130 -5.27 -3.15 -25.42
N VAL A 131 -6.26 -2.30 -25.16
CA VAL A 131 -7.19 -1.82 -26.20
C VAL A 131 -6.44 -1.13 -27.33
N LEU A 132 -5.53 -0.19 -27.00
CA LEU A 132 -4.72 0.50 -28.00
C LEU A 132 -3.73 -0.43 -28.71
N LEU A 133 -3.12 -1.36 -27.97
CA LEU A 133 -2.23 -2.37 -28.51
C LEU A 133 -2.93 -3.21 -29.58
N ASN A 134 -4.13 -3.71 -29.27
CA ASN A 134 -4.94 -4.47 -30.23
C ASN A 134 -5.25 -3.62 -31.46
N LEU A 135 -5.58 -2.34 -31.30
CA LEU A 135 -5.88 -1.46 -32.44
C LEU A 135 -4.69 -1.24 -33.38
N ILE A 136 -3.47 -1.20 -32.85
CA ILE A 136 -2.26 -0.98 -33.66
C ILE A 136 -1.65 -2.28 -34.22
N LEU A 137 -1.96 -3.43 -33.61
CA LEU A 137 -1.49 -4.75 -34.05
C LEU A 137 -2.49 -5.52 -34.92
N THR A 138 -3.78 -5.14 -34.92
CA THR A 138 -4.79 -5.87 -35.71
C THR A 138 -4.49 -5.77 -37.20
N GLU A 139 -4.34 -6.93 -37.83
CA GLU A 139 -4.36 -7.08 -39.28
C GLU A 139 -5.80 -7.35 -39.73
N ARG A 140 -6.23 -6.74 -40.84
CA ARG A 140 -7.60 -6.88 -41.34
C ARG A 140 -7.61 -7.57 -42.69
N LEU A 141 -8.52 -8.53 -42.86
CA LEU A 141 -8.82 -9.06 -44.18
C LEU A 141 -9.72 -8.08 -44.91
N THR A 142 -9.21 -7.51 -45.99
CA THR A 142 -9.96 -6.66 -46.91
C THR A 142 -10.15 -7.39 -48.23
N TYR A 143 -11.16 -7.00 -49.00
CA TYR A 143 -11.38 -7.54 -50.35
C TYR A 143 -11.13 -6.43 -51.35
N GLY A 144 -10.22 -6.68 -52.29
CA GLY A 144 -9.94 -5.77 -53.39
C GLY A 144 -11.15 -5.65 -54.33
N SER A 145 -11.10 -4.68 -55.25
CA SER A 145 -12.10 -4.54 -56.32
C SER A 145 -12.19 -5.79 -57.23
N ASP A 146 -11.19 -6.66 -57.18
CA ASP A 146 -11.10 -7.94 -57.87
C ASP A 146 -11.63 -9.13 -57.03
N SER A 147 -12.26 -8.85 -55.87
CA SER A 147 -12.76 -9.83 -54.91
C SER A 147 -11.70 -10.77 -54.32
N ARG A 148 -10.40 -10.45 -54.47
CA ARG A 148 -9.33 -11.21 -53.85
C ARG A 148 -9.08 -10.73 -52.42
N PRO A 149 -8.85 -11.65 -51.46
CA PRO A 149 -8.51 -11.26 -50.10
C PRO A 149 -7.13 -10.60 -50.08
N LYS A 150 -7.04 -9.43 -49.46
CA LYS A 150 -5.81 -8.70 -49.18
C LYS A 150 -5.73 -8.44 -47.67
N THR A 151 -4.67 -8.91 -47.04
CA THR A 151 -4.39 -8.60 -45.63
C THR A 151 -3.87 -7.17 -45.55
N GLU A 152 -4.61 -6.32 -44.87
CA GLU A 152 -4.15 -5.01 -44.42
C GLU A 152 -3.13 -5.24 -43.30
N VAL A 153 -1.91 -4.76 -43.55
CA VAL A 153 -0.79 -4.86 -42.62
C VAL A 153 -1.10 -4.01 -41.39
N SER A 154 -0.66 -4.45 -40.21
CA SER A 154 -0.86 -3.68 -38.98
C SER A 154 -0.14 -2.33 -39.03
N ILE A 155 -0.66 -1.33 -38.32
CA ILE A 155 -0.06 0.02 -38.23
C ILE A 155 1.40 -0.07 -37.77
N VAL A 156 1.68 -0.98 -36.83
CA VAL A 156 3.03 -1.22 -36.31
C VAL A 156 3.95 -1.75 -37.40
N ASN A 157 3.54 -2.79 -38.14
CA ASN A 157 4.37 -3.41 -39.16
C ASN A 157 4.60 -2.46 -40.34
N GLU A 158 3.56 -1.73 -40.77
CA GLU A 158 3.68 -0.73 -41.84
C GLU A 158 4.67 0.39 -41.46
N LEU A 159 4.54 0.93 -40.25
CA LEU A 159 5.44 1.97 -39.77
C LEU A 159 6.87 1.46 -39.58
N PHE A 160 7.02 0.25 -39.03
CA PHE A 160 8.32 -0.36 -38.84
C PHE A 160 9.04 -0.54 -40.18
N GLU A 161 8.39 -1.14 -41.18
CA GLU A 161 8.97 -1.31 -42.51
C GLU A 161 9.27 0.03 -43.19
N LYS A 162 8.43 1.05 -42.97
CA LYS A 162 8.70 2.41 -43.48
C LYS A 162 9.95 3.05 -42.89
N ILE A 163 10.23 2.83 -41.61
CA ILE A 163 11.37 3.45 -40.89
C ILE A 163 12.64 2.61 -40.98
N PHE A 164 12.51 1.29 -40.90
CA PHE A 164 13.62 0.35 -40.75
C PHE A 164 13.78 -0.62 -41.92
N GLY A 165 12.82 -0.72 -42.84
CA GLY A 165 12.86 -1.63 -43.99
C GLY A 165 13.79 -1.16 -45.12
N GLU A 166 14.11 -2.06 -46.05
CA GLU A 166 15.12 -1.89 -47.11
C GLU A 166 14.81 -0.76 -48.14
N GLN A 167 13.59 -0.23 -48.20
CA GLN A 167 13.16 0.63 -49.32
C GLN A 167 13.54 2.13 -49.25
N THR A 168 14.42 2.56 -48.35
CA THR A 168 14.87 3.97 -48.34
C THR A 168 15.88 4.34 -49.45
N LEU A 169 16.25 3.40 -50.34
CA LEU A 169 17.36 3.61 -51.30
C LEU A 169 17.02 3.64 -52.80
N SER A 170 15.75 3.54 -53.23
CA SER A 170 15.50 3.34 -54.67
C SER A 170 15.11 4.56 -55.51
N HIS A 171 15.01 5.77 -54.97
CA HIS A 171 14.76 6.97 -55.80
C HIS A 171 15.78 8.07 -55.50
N GLY A 172 16.97 7.88 -56.11
CA GLY A 172 18.02 8.85 -56.40
C GLY A 172 17.95 10.20 -55.68
N HIS A 173 18.67 10.33 -54.57
CA HIS A 173 19.43 11.52 -54.14
C HIS A 173 20.27 11.14 -52.90
N GLY A 174 21.45 10.55 -53.12
CA GLY A 174 22.48 10.35 -52.10
C GLY A 174 22.14 9.36 -50.96
N ASN A 175 23.17 8.67 -50.47
CA ASN A 175 23.15 7.88 -49.24
C ASN A 175 22.96 8.81 -48.02
N GLU A 176 21.81 9.46 -47.87
CA GLU A 176 21.45 10.02 -46.57
C GLU A 176 21.14 8.84 -45.65
N LEU A 177 22.15 8.41 -44.88
CA LEU A 177 21.93 7.59 -43.68
C LEU A 177 20.69 8.15 -42.96
N TYR A 178 19.68 7.29 -42.77
CA TYR A 178 18.49 7.67 -42.06
C TYR A 178 18.86 7.90 -40.59
N SER A 179 19.02 9.17 -40.19
CA SER A 179 19.44 9.52 -38.84
C SER A 179 18.34 9.25 -37.83
N LEU A 180 18.72 9.03 -36.57
CA LEU A 180 17.78 8.86 -35.46
C LEU A 180 16.74 9.99 -35.40
N GLN A 181 17.16 11.23 -35.69
CA GLN A 181 16.27 12.38 -35.74
C GLN A 181 15.20 12.25 -36.83
N LYS A 182 15.58 11.94 -38.08
CA LYS A 182 14.63 11.77 -39.19
C LYS A 182 13.66 10.61 -38.91
N ALA A 183 14.18 9.51 -38.35
CA ALA A 183 13.37 8.38 -37.93
C ALA A 183 12.34 8.75 -36.85
N LYS A 184 12.76 9.47 -35.81
CA LYS A 184 11.84 9.92 -34.76
C LYS A 184 10.78 10.87 -35.31
N GLU A 185 11.16 11.81 -36.18
CA GLU A 185 10.21 12.70 -36.83
C GLU A 185 9.18 11.95 -37.69
N ALA A 186 9.60 10.92 -38.42
CA ALA A 186 8.70 10.07 -39.21
C ALA A 186 7.70 9.32 -38.31
N LEU A 187 8.15 8.80 -37.16
CA LEU A 187 7.28 8.17 -36.16
C LEU A 187 6.28 9.16 -35.57
N LEU A 188 6.73 10.37 -35.18
CA LEU A 188 5.85 11.36 -34.56
C LEU A 188 4.79 11.91 -35.53
N LYS A 189 5.10 11.96 -36.84
CA LYS A 189 4.15 12.34 -37.91
C LYS A 189 3.29 11.18 -38.42
N SER A 190 3.48 9.96 -37.90
CA SER A 190 2.73 8.77 -38.28
C SER A 190 1.32 8.72 -37.66
N ASP A 191 0.65 7.57 -37.78
CA ASP A 191 -0.73 7.38 -37.32
C ASP A 191 -0.93 7.88 -35.85
N PRO A 192 -1.92 8.75 -35.58
CA PRO A 192 -2.17 9.25 -34.23
C PRO A 192 -2.35 8.16 -33.16
N LYS A 193 -2.82 6.96 -33.54
CA LYS A 193 -3.06 5.82 -32.64
C LYS A 193 -1.76 5.27 -32.07
N ILE A 194 -0.69 5.16 -32.86
CA ILE A 194 0.59 4.66 -32.32
C ILE A 194 1.20 5.66 -31.34
N ASN A 195 1.10 6.95 -31.65
CA ASN A 195 1.51 8.00 -30.74
C ASN A 195 0.67 8.01 -29.46
N GLN A 196 -0.64 7.71 -29.56
CA GLN A 196 -1.51 7.56 -28.39
C GLN A 196 -1.12 6.34 -27.55
N TYR A 197 -0.81 5.21 -28.19
CA TYR A 197 -0.31 4.01 -27.52
C TYR A 197 0.94 4.33 -26.68
N PHE A 198 1.94 4.99 -27.26
CA PHE A 198 3.16 5.35 -26.52
C PHE A 198 2.90 6.33 -25.38
N ARG A 199 1.96 7.27 -25.52
CA ARG A 199 1.55 8.15 -24.42
C ARG A 199 0.90 7.36 -23.27
N VAL A 200 0.05 6.38 -23.56
CA VAL A 200 -0.57 5.54 -22.53
C VAL A 200 0.46 4.64 -21.86
N LEU A 201 1.37 4.04 -22.63
CA LEU A 201 2.50 3.26 -22.09
C LEU A 201 3.37 4.13 -21.16
N PHE A 202 3.72 5.36 -21.57
CA PHE A 202 4.41 6.31 -20.70
C PHE A 202 3.67 6.55 -19.38
N GLN A 203 2.36 6.80 -19.44
CA GLN A 203 1.58 7.04 -18.20
C GLN A 203 1.47 5.81 -17.31
N LEU A 204 1.39 4.62 -17.90
CA LEU A 204 1.41 3.36 -17.17
C LEU A 204 2.74 3.16 -16.43
N LEU A 205 3.88 3.37 -17.12
CA LEU A 205 5.21 3.29 -16.49
C LEU A 205 5.43 4.39 -15.44
N LYS A 206 4.92 5.60 -15.69
CA LYS A 206 4.94 6.71 -14.74
C LYS A 206 4.07 6.44 -13.51
N PHE A 207 2.95 5.74 -13.68
CA PHE A 207 2.09 5.33 -12.57
C PHE A 207 2.80 4.30 -11.68
N VAL A 208 3.48 3.30 -12.28
CA VAL A 208 4.27 2.31 -11.53
C VAL A 208 5.37 2.97 -10.70
N LYS A 209 5.99 4.05 -11.21
CA LYS A 209 7.04 4.81 -10.50
C LYS A 209 6.59 5.36 -9.14
N ARG A 210 5.27 5.51 -8.91
CA ARG A 210 4.74 5.97 -7.62
C ARG A 210 4.98 4.99 -6.47
N LEU A 211 5.32 3.73 -6.78
CA LEU A 211 5.73 2.73 -5.79
C LEU A 211 7.12 3.01 -5.21
N ASP A 212 7.94 3.84 -5.86
CA ASP A 212 9.21 4.27 -5.30
C ASP A 212 9.01 5.36 -4.24
N VAL A 213 8.80 4.93 -3.00
CA VAL A 213 8.62 5.82 -1.85
C VAL A 213 9.96 6.41 -1.38
N ASP A 214 11.05 5.67 -1.55
CA ASP A 214 12.37 6.01 -0.99
C ASP A 214 13.24 6.83 -1.95
N GLY A 215 12.77 7.08 -3.18
CA GLY A 215 13.53 7.79 -4.20
C GLY A 215 14.75 6.99 -4.67
N ALA A 216 14.67 5.66 -4.66
CA ALA A 216 15.78 4.81 -5.00
C ALA A 216 16.27 5.09 -6.43
N GLY A 217 17.59 5.17 -6.62
CA GLY A 217 18.20 5.34 -7.95
C GLY A 217 17.93 4.18 -8.93
N TYR A 218 17.43 3.05 -8.42
CA TYR A 218 17.08 1.84 -9.18
C TYR A 218 15.61 1.44 -8.94
N ALA A 219 15.05 0.60 -9.81
CA ALA A 219 13.68 0.11 -9.68
C ALA A 219 13.55 -0.91 -8.54
N THR A 220 12.55 -0.74 -7.68
CA THR A 220 12.24 -1.70 -6.60
C THR A 220 11.71 -3.03 -7.17
N PRO A 221 11.74 -4.13 -6.40
CA PRO A 221 11.15 -5.41 -6.82
C PRO A 221 9.66 -5.29 -7.21
N ASP A 222 8.90 -4.48 -6.48
CA ASP A 222 7.48 -4.26 -6.77
C ASP A 222 7.31 -3.48 -8.08
N GLU A 223 8.09 -2.42 -8.33
CA GLU A 223 8.09 -1.72 -9.62
C GLU A 223 8.42 -2.68 -10.78
N LYS A 224 9.46 -3.53 -10.60
CA LYS A 224 9.87 -4.53 -11.59
C LYS A 224 8.78 -5.55 -11.87
N LEU A 225 8.06 -6.03 -10.85
CA LEU A 225 6.94 -6.94 -11.02
C LEU A 225 5.91 -6.38 -12.02
N TYR A 226 5.41 -5.16 -11.78
CA TYR A 226 4.40 -4.56 -12.65
C TYR A 226 4.97 -4.19 -14.03
N THR A 227 6.18 -3.63 -14.09
CA THR A 227 6.77 -3.26 -15.39
C THR A 227 7.13 -4.46 -16.26
N ASN A 228 7.49 -5.60 -15.66
CA ASN A 228 7.70 -6.86 -16.40
C ASN A 228 6.39 -7.36 -17.04
N ILE A 229 5.25 -7.21 -16.35
CA ILE A 229 3.93 -7.50 -16.92
C ILE A 229 3.66 -6.60 -18.12
N VAL A 230 3.95 -5.30 -18.03
CA VAL A 230 3.75 -4.39 -19.19
C VAL A 230 4.70 -4.76 -20.34
N ARG A 231 5.96 -5.09 -20.04
CA ARG A 231 6.97 -5.43 -21.03
C ARG A 231 6.61 -6.69 -21.83
N SER A 232 5.92 -7.66 -21.23
CA SER A 232 5.56 -8.91 -21.93
C SER A 232 4.61 -8.70 -23.12
N PHE A 233 3.99 -7.53 -23.25
CA PHE A 233 3.12 -7.19 -24.38
C PHE A 233 3.88 -6.61 -25.58
N LEU A 234 5.18 -6.29 -25.44
CA LEU A 234 5.95 -5.70 -26.53
C LEU A 234 6.33 -6.75 -27.58
N THR A 235 5.89 -6.53 -28.81
CA THR A 235 6.39 -7.26 -29.99
C THR A 235 7.75 -6.71 -30.41
N ARG A 236 8.44 -7.45 -31.29
CA ARG A 236 9.74 -7.06 -31.85
C ARG A 236 9.72 -5.63 -32.41
N GLU A 237 8.79 -5.34 -33.30
CA GLU A 237 8.66 -4.06 -33.99
C GLU A 237 8.39 -2.94 -32.99
N LEU A 238 7.54 -3.22 -31.98
CA LEU A 238 7.21 -2.27 -30.93
C LEU A 238 8.41 -1.92 -30.05
N TYR A 239 9.36 -2.83 -29.79
CA TYR A 239 10.59 -2.49 -29.07
C TYR A 239 11.38 -1.38 -29.79
N PHE A 240 11.59 -1.51 -31.10
CA PHE A 240 12.33 -0.52 -31.88
C PHE A 240 11.59 0.81 -31.97
N LEU A 241 10.28 0.77 -32.25
CA LEU A 241 9.47 1.98 -32.31
C LEU A 241 9.37 2.67 -30.94
N LEU A 242 9.32 1.90 -29.85
CA LEU A 242 9.36 2.43 -28.48
C LEU A 242 10.68 3.11 -28.18
N ALA A 243 11.81 2.44 -28.42
CA ALA A 243 13.13 3.00 -28.23
C ALA A 243 13.32 4.26 -29.09
N LEU A 244 12.80 4.27 -30.31
CA LEU A 244 12.84 5.44 -31.18
C LEU A 244 11.99 6.58 -30.62
N ASN A 245 10.76 6.31 -30.17
CA ASN A 245 9.85 7.29 -29.60
C ASN A 245 10.45 7.94 -28.32
N ALA A 246 11.02 7.12 -27.45
CA ALA A 246 11.60 7.54 -26.17
C ALA A 246 13.07 7.99 -26.28
N SER A 247 13.66 8.09 -27.47
CA SER A 247 14.99 8.68 -27.66
C SER A 247 14.97 10.17 -27.29
N ILE A 248 16.13 10.73 -26.95
CA ILE A 248 16.30 12.14 -26.55
C ILE A 248 17.12 12.82 -27.64
N LEU A 249 16.58 13.83 -28.32
CA LEU A 249 17.31 14.53 -29.38
C LEU A 249 17.97 15.84 -28.91
N SER A 250 17.60 16.35 -27.73
CA SER A 250 18.17 17.57 -27.15
C SER A 250 18.08 17.53 -25.63
N GLU A 251 18.86 18.35 -24.93
CA GLU A 251 18.88 18.40 -23.45
C GLU A 251 17.49 18.71 -22.84
N ASN A 252 16.66 19.50 -23.54
CA ASN A 252 15.32 19.90 -23.11
C ASN A 252 14.20 19.12 -23.82
N ASP A 253 14.48 17.90 -24.28
CA ASP A 253 13.49 17.08 -24.98
C ASP A 253 12.33 16.67 -24.04
N ILE A 254 11.09 16.83 -24.50
CA ILE A 254 9.88 16.43 -23.75
C ILE A 254 9.87 14.93 -23.40
N TYR A 255 10.65 14.12 -24.12
CA TYR A 255 10.75 12.67 -23.94
C TYR A 255 11.76 12.25 -22.85
N VAL A 256 12.49 13.17 -22.21
CA VAL A 256 13.48 12.86 -21.15
C VAL A 256 12.87 12.01 -20.02
N SER A 257 11.67 12.37 -19.55
CA SER A 257 10.98 11.58 -18.51
C SER A 257 10.64 10.16 -18.99
N TYR A 258 10.26 10.00 -20.26
CA TYR A 258 9.92 8.70 -20.80
C TYR A 258 11.18 7.84 -20.98
N HIS A 259 12.22 8.42 -21.56
CA HIS A 259 13.54 7.80 -21.68
C HIS A 259 14.03 7.25 -20.34
N ASN A 260 13.98 8.07 -19.29
CA ASN A 260 14.46 7.68 -17.96
C ASN A 260 13.64 6.52 -17.36
N LEU A 261 12.34 6.42 -17.64
CA LEU A 261 11.54 5.27 -17.24
C LEU A 261 11.94 4.00 -18.00
N ILE A 262 12.19 4.10 -19.31
CA ILE A 262 12.68 2.98 -20.13
C ILE A 262 14.02 2.46 -19.59
N VAL A 263 14.94 3.36 -19.25
CA VAL A 263 16.23 3.02 -18.64
C VAL A 263 16.04 2.41 -17.25
N ARG A 264 15.29 3.09 -16.36
CA ARG A 264 15.06 2.65 -14.97
C ARG A 264 14.56 1.21 -14.88
N TYR A 265 13.58 0.88 -15.73
CA TYR A 265 12.94 -0.43 -15.72
C TYR A 265 13.65 -1.46 -16.59
N GLN A 266 14.79 -1.10 -17.20
CA GLN A 266 15.52 -1.94 -18.16
C GLN A 266 14.56 -2.47 -19.22
N PHE A 267 13.73 -1.57 -19.75
CA PHE A 267 12.57 -1.97 -20.53
C PHE A 267 12.94 -2.61 -21.88
N LEU A 268 14.20 -2.48 -22.31
CA LEU A 268 14.75 -3.02 -23.56
C LEU A 268 15.47 -4.38 -23.38
N GLU A 269 15.37 -4.99 -22.19
CA GLU A 269 16.06 -6.24 -21.84
C GLU A 269 15.77 -7.41 -22.79
N HIS A 270 14.56 -7.50 -23.35
CA HIS A 270 14.20 -8.59 -24.28
C HIS A 270 14.10 -8.12 -25.74
N MET A 271 14.68 -6.96 -26.05
CA MET A 271 14.73 -6.45 -27.41
C MET A 271 15.57 -7.37 -28.32
N PRO A 272 15.03 -7.86 -29.46
CA PRO A 272 15.69 -8.88 -30.28
C PRO A 272 16.71 -8.27 -31.26
N ILE A 273 17.80 -7.71 -30.72
CA ILE A 273 18.83 -6.95 -31.46
C ILE A 273 19.49 -7.78 -32.58
N ARG A 274 19.93 -9.01 -32.29
CA ARG A 274 20.65 -9.84 -33.29
C ARG A 274 19.76 -10.20 -34.48
N LEU A 275 18.49 -10.48 -34.22
CA LEU A 275 17.54 -10.86 -35.27
C LEU A 275 17.33 -9.71 -36.25
N SER A 276 17.17 -8.48 -35.76
CA SER A 276 16.95 -7.31 -36.63
C SER A 276 18.19 -6.95 -37.43
N LEU A 277 19.39 -6.99 -36.84
CA LEU A 277 20.63 -6.68 -37.56
C LEU A 277 20.91 -7.66 -38.71
N ASN A 278 20.51 -8.93 -38.55
CA ASN A 278 20.65 -9.94 -39.59
C ASN A 278 19.65 -9.77 -40.74
N ILE A 279 18.43 -9.30 -40.45
CA ILE A 279 17.37 -9.14 -41.45
C ILE A 279 17.56 -7.86 -42.27
N TYR A 280 17.97 -6.75 -41.65
CA TYR A 280 17.89 -5.41 -42.24
C TYR A 280 19.27 -4.79 -42.52
N GLY A 281 20.23 -5.60 -43.00
CA GLY A 281 21.66 -5.27 -43.08
C GLY A 281 22.03 -3.89 -43.68
N GLU A 282 21.20 -3.30 -44.54
CA GLU A 282 21.44 -1.98 -45.13
C GLU A 282 21.13 -0.80 -44.17
N ASN A 283 20.22 -0.96 -43.21
CA ASN A 283 19.85 0.06 -42.21
C ASN A 283 20.61 -0.09 -40.88
N ILE A 284 21.69 -0.87 -40.87
CA ILE A 284 22.54 -1.12 -39.68
C ILE A 284 22.91 0.17 -38.94
N HIS A 285 23.09 1.28 -39.67
CA HIS A 285 23.42 2.57 -39.06
C HIS A 285 22.34 3.10 -38.11
N LEU A 286 21.06 3.11 -38.52
CA LEU A 286 19.97 3.58 -37.65
C LEU A 286 19.80 2.66 -36.45
N PHE A 287 19.87 1.34 -36.65
CA PHE A 287 19.83 0.38 -35.56
C PHE A 287 20.96 0.61 -34.56
N ASN A 288 22.19 0.79 -35.04
CA ASN A 288 23.34 1.07 -34.18
C ASN A 288 23.23 2.42 -33.47
N GLU A 289 22.78 3.47 -34.16
CA GLU A 289 22.58 4.79 -33.56
C GLU A 289 21.55 4.70 -32.43
N LEU A 290 20.43 4.02 -32.67
CA LEU A 290 19.38 3.80 -31.69
C LEU A 290 19.85 2.98 -30.49
N ILE A 291 20.58 1.88 -30.72
CA ILE A 291 21.12 1.02 -29.64
C ILE A 291 22.12 1.80 -28.79
N ASN A 292 23.00 2.58 -29.42
CA ASN A 292 23.98 3.41 -28.73
C ASN A 292 23.36 4.64 -28.03
N HIS A 293 22.09 4.97 -28.34
CA HIS A 293 21.35 6.04 -27.69
C HIS A 293 21.00 5.74 -26.23
N TYR A 294 20.96 4.46 -25.86
CA TYR A 294 20.60 4.02 -24.51
C TYR A 294 21.83 3.52 -23.73
N PRO A 295 21.93 3.83 -22.43
CA PRO A 295 23.01 3.33 -21.58
C PRO A 295 22.93 1.82 -21.41
N ALA A 296 24.07 1.17 -21.15
CA ALA A 296 24.17 -0.28 -20.94
C ALA A 296 23.13 -0.83 -19.94
N TYR A 297 22.85 -0.07 -18.87
CA TYR A 297 21.88 -0.46 -17.85
C TYR A 297 20.48 -0.73 -18.41
N ALA A 298 20.04 0.01 -19.44
CA ALA A 298 18.71 -0.12 -20.04
C ALA A 298 18.45 -1.51 -20.66
N TRP A 299 19.53 -2.24 -20.97
CA TRP A 299 19.51 -3.53 -21.65
C TRP A 299 19.47 -4.72 -20.68
N GLY A 300 19.59 -4.51 -19.35
CA GLY A 300 19.54 -5.60 -18.37
C GLY A 300 20.43 -6.78 -18.75
N ASP A 301 19.87 -7.99 -18.74
CA ASP A 301 20.55 -9.25 -19.07
C ASP A 301 20.46 -9.62 -20.57
N ASN A 302 20.26 -8.65 -21.47
CA ASN A 302 20.15 -8.91 -22.90
C ASN A 302 21.47 -9.44 -23.50
N GLU A 303 21.56 -10.76 -23.72
CA GLU A 303 22.73 -11.43 -24.32
C GLU A 303 23.05 -10.99 -25.76
N SER A 304 22.08 -10.37 -26.44
CA SER A 304 22.26 -9.84 -27.80
C SER A 304 22.89 -8.46 -27.81
N TYR A 305 22.89 -7.74 -26.69
CA TYR A 305 23.55 -6.44 -26.58
C TYR A 305 25.05 -6.63 -26.39
N ILE A 306 25.83 -6.07 -27.31
CA ILE A 306 27.30 -6.02 -27.21
C ILE A 306 27.68 -4.55 -27.01
N PRO A 307 28.21 -4.15 -25.85
CA PRO A 307 28.57 -2.76 -25.61
C PRO A 307 29.63 -2.29 -26.60
N THR A 308 29.37 -1.17 -27.28
CA THR A 308 30.37 -0.51 -28.12
C THR A 308 31.45 0.06 -27.19
N LYS A 309 32.68 -0.47 -27.31
CA LYS A 309 33.78 -0.45 -26.32
C LYS A 309 34.28 0.91 -25.78
N GLU A 310 33.72 2.07 -26.13
CA GLU A 310 34.41 3.36 -25.95
C GLU A 310 33.70 4.47 -25.16
N LYS A 311 32.43 4.33 -24.75
CA LYS A 311 31.72 5.46 -24.07
C LYS A 311 31.25 5.22 -22.62
N LEU A 312 31.35 4.01 -22.10
CA LEU A 312 30.74 3.65 -20.81
C LEU A 312 31.47 4.18 -19.56
N THR A 313 32.73 4.60 -19.65
CA THR A 313 33.47 5.00 -18.44
C THR A 313 33.15 6.42 -17.97
N LYS A 314 32.59 7.31 -18.81
CA LYS A 314 32.51 8.74 -18.48
C LYS A 314 31.15 9.18 -17.90
N TYR A 315 30.04 8.83 -18.55
CA TYR A 315 28.72 9.35 -18.15
C TYR A 315 28.11 8.69 -16.90
N PHE A 316 28.47 7.44 -16.60
CA PHE A 316 27.95 6.74 -15.42
C PHE A 316 28.62 7.21 -14.12
N LEU A 317 29.92 7.52 -14.16
CA LEU A 317 30.65 8.05 -13.01
C LEU A 317 30.23 9.50 -12.66
N ASP A 318 29.86 10.30 -13.66
CA ASP A 318 29.40 11.67 -13.43
C ASP A 318 27.99 11.74 -12.81
N TRP A 319 27.12 10.75 -13.07
CA TRP A 319 25.77 10.70 -12.48
C TRP A 319 25.73 10.14 -11.05
N GLN A 320 26.62 9.22 -10.69
CA GLN A 320 26.67 8.69 -9.30
C GLN A 320 27.23 9.71 -8.29
N ASN A 321 27.88 10.78 -8.77
CA ASN A 321 28.54 11.79 -7.94
C ASN A 321 27.75 13.11 -7.83
N GLN A 322 26.47 13.13 -8.23
CA GLN A 322 25.55 14.28 -8.09
C GLN A 322 24.33 13.89 -7.25
#